data_AF-A0A6I5WBY1-F1
#
_entry.id   AF-A0A6I5WBY1-F1
#
_cell.length_a   1.000
_cell.length_b   1.000
_cell.length_c   1.000
_cell.angle_alpha   90.00
_cell.angle_beta   90.00
_cell.angle_gamma   90.00
#
_symmetry.space_group_name_H-M   'P 1'
#
loop_
_entity.id
_entity.type
_entity.pdbx_description
1 polymer ?
#
loop_
_entity_poly.entity_id
_entity_poly.type
_entity_poly.pdbx_seq_one_letter_code
_entity_poly.pdbx_strand_id
1 'polypeptide(L)'
;MNRDEAIQAAQEPIDWSGAEVETTPRKVTMVYSTRLPDDLSRWLVEEASRRGTNPSVILRELVAEGKRAAAEDRMITVRLSDLHRAINHAADGTARDR
;
A
#
# COMPACT_ATOMS: atom_id res chain seq x y z
N MET A 1 -25.65 9.18 -34.06
CA MET A 1 -26.18 7.87 -33.69
C MET A 1 -27.52 8.08 -33.01
N ASN A 2 -28.60 7.78 -33.71
CA ASN A 2 -29.96 7.84 -33.16
C ASN A 2 -30.30 6.54 -32.40
N ARG A 3 -31.43 6.51 -31.69
CA ARG A 3 -31.85 5.36 -30.87
C ARG A 3 -32.01 4.08 -31.67
N ASP A 4 -32.54 4.17 -32.88
CA ASP A 4 -32.85 3.02 -33.72
C ASP A 4 -31.58 2.44 -34.34
N GLU A 5 -30.62 3.29 -34.71
CA GLU A 5 -29.26 2.88 -35.13
C GLU A 5 -28.51 2.14 -34.01
N ALA A 6 -28.64 2.60 -32.75
CA ALA A 6 -28.02 1.94 -31.60
C ALA A 6 -28.66 0.57 -31.29
N ILE A 7 -29.99 0.44 -31.47
CA ILE A 7 -30.71 -0.83 -31.29
C ILE A 7 -30.31 -1.81 -32.38
N GLN A 8 -30.18 -1.36 -33.62
CA GLN A 8 -29.80 -2.21 -34.75
C GLN A 8 -28.35 -2.70 -34.63
N ALA A 9 -27.42 -1.81 -34.25
CA ALA A 9 -26.04 -2.19 -33.98
C ALA A 9 -25.90 -3.21 -32.81
N ALA A 10 -26.77 -3.12 -31.80
CA ALA A 10 -26.78 -4.07 -30.68
C ALA A 10 -27.36 -5.45 -31.05
N GLN A 11 -28.06 -5.57 -32.19
CA GLN A 11 -28.60 -6.84 -32.70
C GLN A 11 -27.66 -7.54 -33.69
N GLU A 12 -26.59 -6.87 -34.14
CA GLU A 12 -25.61 -7.50 -35.01
C GLU A 12 -24.79 -8.54 -34.23
N PRO A 13 -24.52 -9.73 -34.83
CA PRO A 13 -23.66 -10.72 -34.22
C PRO A 13 -22.26 -10.13 -33.95
N ILE A 14 -21.86 -10.11 -32.68
CA ILE A 14 -20.50 -9.71 -32.31
C ILE A 14 -19.55 -10.82 -32.80
N ASP A 15 -18.62 -10.46 -33.68
CA ASP A 15 -17.56 -11.35 -34.12
C ASP A 15 -16.49 -11.47 -33.03
N TRP A 16 -16.34 -12.68 -32.48
CA TRP A 16 -15.36 -13.03 -31.45
C TRP A 16 -14.13 -13.76 -32.00
N SER A 17 -14.01 -13.92 -33.33
CA SER A 17 -12.93 -14.69 -33.95
C SER A 17 -11.52 -14.19 -33.63
N GLY A 18 -11.37 -12.90 -33.30
CA GLY A 18 -10.13 -12.27 -32.86
C GLY A 18 -10.02 -12.04 -31.35
N ALA A 19 -10.95 -12.54 -30.55
CA ALA A 19 -10.95 -12.31 -29.11
C ALA A 19 -9.90 -13.17 -28.39
N GLU A 20 -9.08 -12.55 -27.55
CA GLU A 20 -8.16 -13.25 -26.66
C GLU A 20 -8.82 -13.49 -25.29
N VAL A 21 -8.80 -14.73 -24.82
CA VAL A 21 -9.27 -15.07 -23.48
C VAL A 21 -8.12 -14.88 -22.48
N GLU A 22 -8.19 -13.82 -21.68
CA GLU A 22 -7.30 -13.61 -20.56
C GLU A 22 -7.62 -14.60 -19.44
N THR A 23 -6.78 -15.64 -19.29
CA THR A 23 -6.93 -16.68 -18.25
C THR A 23 -6.06 -16.43 -17.01
N THR A 24 -5.24 -15.38 -17.02
CA THR A 24 -4.33 -15.08 -15.91
C THR A 24 -5.13 -14.77 -14.64
N PRO A 25 -4.92 -15.53 -13.53
CA PRO A 25 -5.56 -15.23 -12.26
C PRO A 25 -5.20 -13.83 -11.79
N ARG A 26 -6.16 -12.90 -11.84
CA ARG A 26 -5.95 -11.53 -11.35
C ARG A 26 -5.99 -11.56 -9.82
N LYS A 27 -4.98 -11.00 -9.18
CA LYS A 27 -5.03 -10.75 -7.74
C LYS A 27 -6.23 -9.85 -7.44
N VAL A 28 -7.06 -10.28 -6.50
CA VAL A 28 -8.19 -9.46 -6.04
C VAL A 28 -7.64 -8.13 -5.51
N THR A 29 -8.08 -7.04 -6.11
CA THR A 29 -7.76 -5.68 -5.65
C THR A 29 -9.03 -5.05 -5.12
N MET A 30 -8.98 -4.49 -3.92
CA MET A 30 -10.08 -3.75 -3.32
C MET A 30 -9.73 -2.27 -3.24
N VAL A 31 -10.72 -1.41 -3.52
CA VAL A 31 -10.58 0.04 -3.39
C VAL A 31 -11.29 0.47 -2.12
N TYR A 32 -10.55 1.16 -1.25
CA TYR A 32 -11.09 1.83 -0.07
C TYR A 32 -11.03 3.33 -0.31
N SER A 33 -12.15 4.03 -0.08
CA SER A 33 -12.22 5.48 -0.20
C SER A 33 -12.55 6.12 1.14
N THR A 34 -11.89 7.24 1.42
CA THR A 34 -12.15 8.07 2.60
C THR A 34 -11.99 9.54 2.23
N ARG A 35 -12.65 10.42 2.97
CA ARG A 35 -12.41 11.87 2.86
C ARG A 35 -11.26 12.23 3.79
N LEU A 36 -10.24 12.88 3.25
CA LEU A 36 -9.15 13.43 4.03
C LEU A 36 -9.49 14.87 4.44
N PRO A 37 -9.16 15.29 5.66
CA PRO A 37 -9.03 16.70 6.03
C PRO A 37 -8.17 17.50 5.02
N ASP A 38 -8.39 18.81 4.95
CA ASP A 38 -7.72 19.68 3.96
C ASP A 38 -6.20 19.67 4.10
N ASP A 39 -5.69 19.73 5.33
CA ASP A 39 -4.27 19.70 5.66
C ASP A 39 -3.61 18.40 5.17
N LEU A 40 -4.23 17.24 5.43
CA LEU A 40 -3.74 15.95 4.97
C LEU A 40 -3.84 15.79 3.45
N SER A 41 -4.89 16.32 2.84
CA SER A 41 -5.07 16.31 1.39
C SER A 41 -3.97 17.11 0.70
N ARG A 42 -3.68 18.31 1.21
CA ARG A 42 -2.64 19.19 0.67
C ARG A 42 -1.26 18.58 0.82
N TRP A 43 -0.95 18.10 2.03
CA TRP A 43 0.32 17.42 2.29
C TRP A 43 0.54 16.24 1.34
N LEU A 44 -0.48 15.42 1.11
CA LEU A 44 -0.39 14.26 0.24
C LEU A 44 -0.07 14.63 -1.21
N VAL A 45 -0.67 15.70 -1.72
CA VAL A 45 -0.43 16.19 -3.09
C VAL A 45 0.97 16.79 -3.21
N GLU A 46 1.39 17.59 -2.23
CA GLU A 46 2.74 18.18 -2.18
C GLU A 46 3.81 17.09 -2.13
N GLU A 47 3.62 16.07 -1.29
CA GLU A 47 4.56 14.96 -1.13
C GLU A 47 4.64 14.09 -2.38
N ALA A 48 3.49 13.79 -3.01
CA ALA A 48 3.45 13.08 -4.27
C ALA A 48 4.20 13.84 -5.37
N SER A 49 4.00 15.17 -5.43
CA SER A 49 4.70 16.06 -6.36
C SER A 49 6.21 16.07 -6.11
N ARG A 50 6.63 16.19 -4.84
CA ARG A 50 8.03 16.16 -4.43
C ARG A 50 8.73 14.85 -4.81
N ARG A 51 8.02 13.72 -4.75
CA ARG A 51 8.52 12.39 -5.13
C ARG A 51 8.33 12.04 -6.62
N GLY A 52 7.70 12.92 -7.41
CA GLY A 52 7.39 12.64 -8.81
C GLY A 52 6.46 11.43 -9.01
N THR A 53 5.52 11.21 -8.09
CA THR A 53 4.59 10.07 -8.10
C THR A 53 3.15 10.51 -7.87
N ASN A 54 2.21 9.55 -7.83
CA ASN A 54 0.80 9.81 -7.59
C ASN A 54 0.44 9.72 -6.10
N PRO A 55 -0.52 10.51 -5.60
CA PRO A 55 -1.05 10.42 -4.23
C PRO A 55 -1.45 8.99 -3.80
N SER A 56 -2.01 8.20 -4.71
CA SER A 56 -2.40 6.81 -4.46
C SER A 56 -1.21 5.89 -4.17
N VAL A 57 -0.03 6.18 -4.73
CA VAL A 57 1.21 5.45 -4.44
C VAL A 57 1.66 5.73 -3.02
N ILE A 58 1.66 7.00 -2.61
CA ILE A 58 2.00 7.42 -1.24
C ILE A 58 1.05 6.78 -0.23
N LEU A 59 -0.27 6.84 -0.47
CA LEU A 59 -1.26 6.21 0.41
C LEU A 59 -1.01 4.70 0.57
N ARG A 60 -0.70 4.01 -0.53
CA ARG A 60 -0.37 2.57 -0.48
C ARG A 60 0.89 2.31 0.34
N GLU A 61 1.92 3.14 0.21
CA GLU A 61 3.14 3.05 1.01
C GLU A 61 2.87 3.26 2.50
N LEU A 62 2.13 4.32 2.85
CA LEU A 62 1.75 4.64 4.23
C LEU A 62 0.91 3.53 4.86
N VAL A 63 -0.03 2.93 4.11
CA VAL A 63 -0.82 1.79 4.59
C VAL A 63 0.06 0.56 4.80
N ALA A 64 1.01 0.29 3.90
CA ALA A 64 1.94 -0.83 4.06
C ALA A 64 2.89 -0.63 5.26
N GLU A 65 3.35 0.61 5.49
CA GLU A 65 4.14 0.98 6.64
C GLU A 65 3.35 0.87 7.95
N GLY A 66 2.13 1.42 7.99
CA GLY A 66 1.24 1.28 9.15
C GLY A 66 0.94 -0.17 9.50
N LYS A 67 0.78 -1.05 8.49
CA LYS A 67 0.66 -2.49 8.71
C LYS A 67 1.92 -3.10 9.36
N ARG A 68 3.11 -2.70 8.91
CA ARG A 68 4.38 -3.18 9.50
C ARG A 68 4.54 -2.70 10.94
N ALA A 69 4.33 -1.41 11.18
CA ALA A 69 4.40 -0.82 12.52
C ALA A 69 3.42 -1.49 13.49
N ALA A 70 2.17 -1.76 13.05
CA ALA A 70 1.18 -2.46 13.86
C ALA A 70 1.56 -3.93 14.15
N ALA A 71 2.38 -4.56 13.31
CA ALA A 71 2.91 -5.91 13.55
C ALA A 71 4.14 -5.91 14.48
N GLU A 72 4.90 -4.81 14.47
CA GLU A 72 6.08 -4.58 15.30
C GLU A 72 5.74 -4.12 16.72
N ASP A 73 4.56 -3.54 16.94
CA ASP A 73 4.01 -3.19 18.26
C ASP A 73 3.58 -4.43 19.08
N ARG A 74 4.43 -5.45 19.07
CA ARG A 74 4.29 -6.66 19.88
C ARG A 74 4.88 -6.37 21.25
N MET A 75 4.06 -6.45 22.29
CA MET A 75 4.53 -6.43 23.66
C MET A 75 5.50 -7.60 23.90
N ILE A 76 6.77 -7.30 24.14
CA ILE A 76 7.79 -8.30 24.52
C ILE A 76 7.98 -8.20 26.03
N THR A 77 7.60 -9.25 26.75
CA THR A 77 7.93 -9.38 28.18
C THR A 77 9.34 -9.89 28.33
N VAL A 78 10.24 -9.05 28.87
CA VAL A 78 11.60 -9.45 29.26
C VAL A 78 11.71 -9.47 30.78
N ARG A 79 12.55 -10.37 31.31
CA ARG A 79 12.94 -10.29 32.72
C ARG A 79 13.92 -9.13 32.89
N LEU A 80 13.73 -8.33 33.92
CA LEU A 80 14.60 -7.18 34.23
C LEU A 80 16.09 -7.60 34.35
N SER A 81 16.36 -8.79 34.89
CA SER A 81 17.70 -9.37 34.98
C SER A 81 18.38 -9.54 33.63
N ASP A 82 17.63 -9.98 32.61
CA ASP A 82 18.15 -10.25 31.28
C ASP A 82 18.40 -8.95 30.53
N LEU A 83 17.54 -7.94 30.75
CA LEU A 83 17.75 -6.58 30.24
C LEU A 83 19.02 -5.95 30.83
N HIS A 84 19.20 -6.01 32.15
CA HIS A 84 20.42 -5.50 32.79
C HIS A 84 21.68 -6.21 32.27
N ARG A 85 21.61 -7.53 32.07
CA ARG A 85 22.73 -8.29 31.50
C ARG A 85 23.06 -7.84 30.07
N ALA A 86 22.05 -7.63 29.23
CA ALA A 86 22.24 -7.18 27.85
C ALA A 86 22.84 -5.76 27.79
N ILE A 87 22.38 -4.85 28.65
CA ILE A 87 22.90 -3.49 28.74
C ILE A 87 24.38 -3.51 29.15
N ASN A 88 24.72 -4.26 30.21
CA ASN A 88 26.11 -4.35 30.68
C ASN A 88 27.01 -4.98 29.60
N HIS A 89 26.56 -6.03 28.93
CA HIS A 89 27.32 -6.64 27.85
C HIS A 89 27.56 -5.69 26.67
N ALA A 90 26.58 -4.83 26.33
CA ALA A 90 26.73 -3.83 25.27
C ALA A 90 27.72 -2.71 25.68
N ALA A 91 27.69 -2.29 26.94
CA ALA A 91 28.61 -1.31 27.50
C ALA A 91 30.06 -1.84 27.58
N ASP A 92 30.23 -3.12 27.92
CA ASP A 92 31.54 -3.76 28.02
C ASP A 92 32.13 -4.07 26.63
N GLY A 93 31.27 -4.39 25.65
CA GLY A 93 31.68 -4.60 24.25
C GLY A 93 32.20 -3.33 23.59
N THR A 94 31.63 -2.16 23.91
CA THR A 94 32.09 -0.86 23.39
C THR A 94 33.39 -0.37 24.02
N ALA A 95 33.80 -0.92 25.17
CA ALA A 95 35.07 -0.61 25.83
C ALA A 95 36.26 -1.42 25.28
N ARG A 96 36.03 -2.50 24.52
CA ARG A 96 37.08 -3.35 23.94
C ARG A 96 37.55 -2.94 22.53
N ASP A 97 36.80 -2.07 21.85
CA ASP A 97 37.09 -1.55 20.50
C ASP A 97 37.73 -0.14 20.53
N ARG A 98 38.25 0.30 21.68
CA ARG A 98 39.08 1.52 21.83
C ARG A 98 40.43 1.16 22.43
#